data_AF-A0A7Z2NVU8-F1
#
_entry.id   AF-A0A7Z2NVU8-F1
#
_cell.length_a   1.000
_cell.length_b   1.000
_cell.length_c   1.000
_cell.angle_alpha   90.00
_cell.angle_beta   90.00
_cell.angle_gamma   90.00
#
_symmetry.space_group_name_H-M   'P 1'
#
loop_
_entity.id
_entity.type
_entity.pdbx_description
1 polymer ?
#
loop_
_entity_poly.entity_id
_entity_poly.type
_entity_poly.pdbx_seq_one_letter_code
_entity_poly.pdbx_strand_id
1 'polypeptide(L)'
;MDRKFLYAVAGLVLLVLAAALTYALAGEKLIRLALVPRVPFAAAPPAPVSAYARDPQLWHSRPGRGTGDPALWTPAGIAAADAPKAALFYIHPTSFFGRDRWNAPIGDAEADQRAALFIRGQASAFNGVAAIWAPRYRQATFGAFLTDAGAAGQALDLAYGDVRAAFDAFLAAQPGDRPIILAGHSQGALHLMRLLKERVAGTPLTRRVVAAYVVGWPVSLTADLPALGLPACTRADEAGCVLSWLSYAEPADPQTVLAAFDAGIGLAGGARRGSALLCTNPLTGQPGGSAPAAANRGTLFPADDLMTATMRAGAIPARCAGRGILLIGPPPELPAYVLPGNNYHVFDYSLFWANVRADAARRLAAFAR
;
A
#
# COMPACT_ATOMS: atom_id res chain seq x y z
N MET A 1 23.92 42.99 22.62
CA MET A 1 23.29 42.31 21.46
C MET A 1 22.93 43.35 20.43
N ASP A 2 23.46 43.22 19.23
CA ASP A 2 23.35 44.23 18.19
C ASP A 2 21.94 44.25 17.57
N ARG A 3 21.31 45.43 17.43
CA ARG A 3 19.94 45.57 16.88
C ARG A 3 19.80 44.94 15.50
N LYS A 4 20.89 44.91 14.73
CA LYS A 4 20.99 44.25 13.42
C LYS A 4 20.75 42.74 13.49
N PHE A 5 21.22 42.08 14.56
CA PHE A 5 20.99 40.65 14.79
C PHE A 5 19.50 40.38 15.05
N LEU A 6 18.85 41.21 15.86
CA LEU A 6 17.41 41.08 16.14
C LEU A 6 16.55 41.31 14.88
N TYR A 7 16.92 42.26 14.01
CA TYR A 7 16.22 42.46 12.73
C TYR A 7 16.43 41.29 11.76
N ALA A 8 17.62 40.69 11.72
CA ALA A 8 17.89 39.50 10.93
C ALA A 8 17.07 38.29 11.41
N VAL A 9 17.03 38.06 12.73
CA VAL A 9 16.22 36.98 13.34
C VAL A 9 14.73 37.22 13.09
N ALA A 10 14.23 38.44 13.28
CA ALA A 10 12.83 38.77 13.01
C ALA A 10 12.47 38.59 11.53
N GLY A 11 13.36 38.96 10.60
CA GLY A 11 13.18 38.73 9.17
C GLY A 11 13.11 37.24 8.82
N LEU A 12 13.97 36.41 9.41
CA LEU A 12 13.94 34.95 9.23
C LEU A 12 12.66 34.34 9.78
N VAL A 13 12.22 34.76 10.97
CA VAL A 13 10.95 34.31 11.56
C VAL A 13 9.77 34.68 10.66
N LEU A 14 9.72 35.90 10.14
CA LEU A 14 8.67 36.34 9.22
C LEU A 14 8.68 35.55 7.91
N LEU A 15 9.86 35.21 7.37
CA LEU A 15 9.98 34.35 6.19
C LEU A 15 9.48 32.93 6.45
N VAL A 16 9.83 32.34 7.59
CA VAL A 16 9.33 31.02 8.01
C VAL A 16 7.81 31.05 8.19
N LEU A 17 7.27 32.07 8.85
CA LEU A 17 5.83 32.24 9.03
C LEU A 17 5.11 32.45 7.69
N ALA A 18 5.67 33.26 6.78
CA ALA A 18 5.11 33.47 5.45
C ALA A 18 5.17 32.19 4.60
N ALA A 19 6.25 31.42 4.67
CA ALA A 19 6.37 30.13 3.99
C ALA A 19 5.39 29.09 4.56
N ALA A 20 5.26 29.02 5.90
CA ALA A 20 4.30 28.15 6.58
C ALA A 20 2.86 28.54 6.24
N LEU A 21 2.54 29.84 6.21
CA LEU A 21 1.23 30.36 5.80
C LEU A 21 0.96 30.07 4.33
N THR A 22 1.95 30.25 3.44
CA THR A 22 1.82 29.94 2.02
C THR A 22 1.58 28.44 1.79
N TYR A 23 2.30 27.58 2.51
CA TYR A 23 2.08 26.13 2.45
C TYR A 23 0.72 25.75 3.05
N ALA A 24 0.30 26.37 4.15
CA ALA A 24 -1.01 26.15 4.74
C ALA A 24 -2.16 26.56 3.80
N LEU A 25 -2.00 27.63 3.02
CA LEU A 25 -3.03 28.15 2.12
C LEU A 25 -2.99 27.57 0.70
N ALA A 26 -1.81 27.16 0.22
CA ALA A 26 -1.57 26.77 -1.17
C ALA A 26 -0.76 25.48 -1.35
N GLY A 27 -0.42 24.76 -0.28
CA GLY A 27 0.42 23.56 -0.32
C GLY A 27 -0.11 22.49 -1.28
N GLU A 28 -1.41 22.21 -1.28
CA GLU A 28 -2.03 21.27 -2.22
C GLU A 28 -1.83 21.69 -3.68
N LYS A 29 -2.01 22.98 -3.98
CA LYS A 29 -1.79 23.52 -5.33
C LYS A 29 -0.33 23.43 -5.74
N LEU A 30 0.60 23.70 -4.82
CA LEU A 30 2.04 23.58 -5.05
C LEU A 30 2.47 22.13 -5.29
N ILE A 31 1.96 21.18 -4.51
CA ILE A 31 2.22 19.74 -4.69
C ILE A 31 1.69 19.28 -6.05
N ARG A 32 0.46 19.68 -6.42
CA ARG A 32 -0.09 19.41 -7.76
C ARG A 32 0.78 20.00 -8.86
N LEU A 33 1.18 21.25 -8.71
CA LEU A 33 2.02 21.95 -9.69
C LEU A 33 3.38 21.26 -9.91
N ALA A 34 3.93 20.68 -8.84
CA ALA A 34 5.23 20.01 -8.82
C ALA A 34 5.18 18.57 -9.34
N LEU A 35 4.12 17.82 -9.04
CA LEU A 35 4.07 16.37 -9.25
C LEU A 35 3.15 15.93 -10.40
N VAL A 36 2.14 16.72 -10.79
CA VAL A 36 1.24 16.37 -11.89
C VAL A 36 1.94 16.60 -13.23
N PRO A 37 2.06 15.57 -14.10
CA PRO A 37 2.59 15.75 -15.44
C PRO A 37 1.78 16.74 -16.27
N ARG A 38 2.47 17.55 -17.07
CA ARG A 38 1.84 18.49 -18.02
C ARG A 38 2.00 18.06 -19.48
N VAL A 39 2.51 16.85 -19.69
CA VAL A 39 2.67 16.25 -21.01
C VAL A 39 1.42 15.45 -21.36
N PRO A 40 1.13 15.21 -22.65
CA PRO A 40 0.09 14.27 -23.06
C PRO A 40 0.37 12.85 -22.55
N PHE A 41 -0.69 12.07 -22.36
CA PHE A 41 -0.56 10.64 -22.10
C PHE A 41 0.08 9.95 -23.31
N ALA A 42 1.19 9.25 -23.08
CA ALA A 42 1.83 8.42 -24.09
C ALA A 42 1.25 7.01 -24.03
N ALA A 43 0.35 6.69 -24.96
CA ALA A 43 -0.20 5.34 -25.06
C ALA A 43 0.92 4.35 -25.34
N ALA A 44 0.89 3.22 -24.63
CA ALA A 44 1.80 2.11 -24.85
C ALA A 44 0.98 0.82 -25.00
N PRO A 45 1.44 -0.14 -25.81
CA PRO A 45 0.74 -1.41 -25.95
C PRO A 45 0.68 -2.13 -24.58
N PRO A 46 -0.40 -2.86 -24.30
CA PRO A 46 -0.45 -3.76 -23.14
C PRO A 46 0.73 -4.73 -23.17
N ALA A 47 1.25 -5.10 -22.00
CA ALA A 47 2.25 -6.16 -21.94
C ALA A 47 1.66 -7.46 -22.54
N PRO A 48 2.40 -8.20 -23.38
CA PRO A 48 1.98 -9.52 -23.82
C PRO A 48 1.65 -10.40 -22.62
N VAL A 49 0.59 -11.21 -22.70
CA VAL A 49 0.16 -12.10 -21.60
C VAL A 49 1.31 -13.00 -21.11
N SER A 50 2.19 -13.43 -22.02
CA SER A 50 3.34 -14.28 -21.70
C SER A 50 4.60 -13.52 -21.26
N ALA A 51 4.58 -12.19 -21.15
CA ALA A 51 5.77 -11.40 -20.83
C ALA A 51 6.36 -11.81 -19.47
N TYR A 52 5.55 -11.79 -18.42
CA TYR A 52 5.98 -12.11 -17.05
C TYR A 52 6.32 -13.59 -16.84
N ALA A 53 5.76 -14.48 -17.67
CA ALA A 53 6.11 -15.90 -17.65
C ALA A 53 7.50 -16.15 -18.26
N ARG A 54 7.87 -15.39 -19.30
CA ARG A 54 9.11 -15.57 -20.06
C ARG A 54 10.29 -14.78 -19.50
N ASP A 55 10.04 -13.61 -18.93
CA ASP A 55 11.10 -12.72 -18.46
C ASP A 55 11.13 -12.59 -16.92
N PRO A 56 12.10 -13.24 -16.25
CA PRO A 56 12.33 -13.07 -14.82
C PRO A 56 12.61 -11.64 -14.38
N GLN A 57 13.15 -10.78 -15.26
CA GLN A 57 13.52 -9.41 -14.92
C GLN A 57 12.29 -8.53 -14.71
N LEU A 58 11.12 -8.91 -15.22
CA LEU A 58 9.85 -8.23 -14.95
C LEU A 58 9.31 -8.47 -13.54
N TRP A 59 10.08 -9.09 -12.65
CA TRP A 59 9.72 -9.29 -11.25
C TRP A 59 10.73 -8.58 -10.35
N HIS A 60 10.23 -7.68 -9.49
CA HIS A 60 11.03 -7.17 -8.38
C HIS A 60 11.35 -8.30 -7.39
N SER A 61 10.37 -9.17 -7.15
CA SER A 61 10.50 -10.35 -6.28
C SER A 61 9.82 -11.55 -6.89
N ARG A 62 10.46 -12.70 -6.81
CA ARG A 62 9.88 -14.01 -7.13
C ARG A 62 10.78 -15.12 -6.57
N PRO A 63 10.23 -16.31 -6.26
CA PRO A 63 11.03 -17.48 -5.92
C PRO A 63 12.14 -17.75 -6.95
N GLY A 64 13.34 -18.05 -6.46
CA GLY A 64 14.52 -18.28 -7.30
C GLY A 64 15.31 -17.03 -7.71
N ARG A 65 14.93 -15.83 -7.26
CA ARG A 65 15.70 -14.59 -7.52
C ARG A 65 17.03 -14.53 -6.76
N GLY A 66 17.16 -15.23 -5.63
CA GLY A 66 18.38 -15.29 -4.81
C GLY A 66 18.42 -14.26 -3.67
N THR A 67 19.61 -14.06 -3.08
CA THR A 67 19.82 -13.26 -1.86
C THR A 67 19.51 -11.77 -2.01
N GLY A 68 19.45 -11.26 -3.23
CA GLY A 68 19.05 -9.88 -3.55
C GLY A 68 17.54 -9.66 -3.70
N ASP A 69 16.69 -10.63 -3.34
CA ASP A 69 15.24 -10.45 -3.40
C ASP A 69 14.74 -9.56 -2.25
N PRO A 70 14.15 -8.38 -2.54
CA PRO A 70 13.69 -7.47 -1.49
C PRO A 70 12.59 -8.06 -0.60
N ALA A 71 11.82 -9.04 -1.09
CA ALA A 71 10.76 -9.68 -0.31
C ALA A 71 11.30 -10.70 0.71
N LEU A 72 12.56 -11.13 0.60
CA LEU A 72 13.20 -12.03 1.55
C LEU A 72 13.89 -11.31 2.71
N TRP A 73 13.93 -9.97 2.70
CA TRP A 73 14.47 -9.20 3.81
C TRP A 73 13.72 -9.49 5.13
N THR A 74 14.46 -9.55 6.24
CA THR A 74 13.89 -9.68 7.58
C THR A 74 14.64 -8.80 8.58
N PRO A 75 13.98 -8.31 9.63
CA PRO A 75 14.69 -7.70 10.75
C PRO A 75 15.49 -8.75 11.53
N ALA A 76 16.46 -8.29 12.33
CA ALA A 76 17.31 -9.18 13.13
C ALA A 76 16.50 -10.15 13.99
N GLY A 77 16.93 -11.41 14.04
CA GLY A 77 16.28 -12.48 14.81
C GLY A 77 15.04 -13.10 14.15
N ILE A 78 14.67 -12.67 12.93
CA ILE A 78 13.58 -13.25 12.17
C ILE A 78 14.12 -13.87 10.87
N ALA A 79 13.63 -15.06 10.53
CA ALA A 79 13.95 -15.74 9.27
C ALA A 79 12.71 -15.83 8.36
N ALA A 80 12.93 -15.83 7.05
CA ALA A 80 11.92 -16.25 6.09
C ALA A 80 11.68 -17.77 6.20
N ALA A 81 10.57 -18.27 5.66
CA ALA A 81 10.33 -19.70 5.61
C ALA A 81 11.13 -20.35 4.47
N ASP A 82 11.82 -21.46 4.77
CA ASP A 82 12.55 -22.24 3.75
C ASP A 82 11.59 -22.85 2.72
N ALA A 83 10.42 -23.32 3.18
CA ALA A 83 9.38 -23.94 2.36
C ALA A 83 8.00 -23.32 2.66
N PRO A 84 7.69 -22.15 2.07
CA PRO A 84 6.43 -21.45 2.33
C PRO A 84 5.24 -22.23 1.75
N LYS A 85 4.22 -22.45 2.59
CA LYS A 85 3.02 -23.23 2.24
C LYS A 85 2.07 -22.48 1.31
N ALA A 86 2.02 -21.15 1.38
CA ALA A 86 1.22 -20.32 0.49
C ALA A 86 2.07 -19.69 -0.63
N ALA A 87 1.39 -19.07 -1.59
CA ALA A 87 1.98 -18.13 -2.54
C ALA A 87 1.34 -16.75 -2.32
N LEU A 88 2.13 -15.68 -2.39
CA LEU A 88 1.65 -14.30 -2.29
C LEU A 88 1.83 -13.60 -3.63
N PHE A 89 0.76 -13.00 -4.14
CA PHE A 89 0.86 -11.96 -5.16
C PHE A 89 0.74 -10.60 -4.49
N TYR A 90 1.84 -9.85 -4.47
CA TYR A 90 1.94 -8.53 -3.86
C TYR A 90 2.08 -7.44 -4.92
N ILE A 91 1.21 -6.44 -4.86
CA ILE A 91 1.24 -5.28 -5.76
C ILE A 91 1.75 -4.07 -4.95
N HIS A 92 2.96 -3.62 -5.26
CA HIS A 92 3.63 -2.53 -4.54
C HIS A 92 2.94 -1.18 -4.80
N PRO A 93 3.18 -0.15 -3.96
CA PRO A 93 2.59 1.17 -4.16
C PRO A 93 3.32 1.95 -5.27
N THR A 94 2.93 3.20 -5.48
CA THR A 94 3.59 4.11 -6.40
C THR A 94 5.03 4.39 -5.97
N SER A 95 5.97 4.02 -6.84
CA SER A 95 7.40 4.27 -6.70
C SER A 95 7.92 5.27 -7.72
N PHE A 96 7.10 5.72 -8.67
CA PHE A 96 7.47 6.73 -9.68
C PHE A 96 6.88 8.10 -9.35
N PHE A 97 7.74 9.12 -9.33
CA PHE A 97 7.41 10.51 -9.00
C PHE A 97 7.80 11.49 -10.11
N GLY A 98 8.24 10.98 -11.27
CA GLY A 98 8.55 11.80 -12.43
C GLY A 98 7.31 12.51 -12.96
N ARG A 99 7.52 13.72 -13.50
CA ARG A 99 6.48 14.59 -14.06
C ARG A 99 6.59 14.77 -15.58
N ASP A 100 7.61 14.17 -16.18
CA ASP A 100 7.90 14.20 -17.62
C ASP A 100 7.08 13.16 -18.41
N ARG A 101 6.40 12.25 -17.70
CA ARG A 101 5.55 11.18 -18.25
C ARG A 101 4.54 10.71 -17.21
N TRP A 102 3.50 10.04 -17.68
CA TRP A 102 2.41 9.53 -16.83
C TRP A 102 2.70 8.17 -16.20
N ASN A 103 3.55 7.34 -16.82
CA ASN A 103 3.88 6.00 -16.33
C ASN A 103 5.39 5.80 -16.26
N ALA A 104 5.82 5.06 -15.24
CA ALA A 104 7.20 4.63 -15.05
C ALA A 104 7.66 3.75 -16.23
N PRO A 105 8.82 4.01 -16.83
CA PRO A 105 9.47 3.06 -17.71
C PRO A 105 9.84 1.78 -16.94
N ILE A 106 9.75 0.64 -17.60
CA ILE A 106 10.34 -0.58 -17.04
C ILE A 106 11.86 -0.40 -17.01
N GLY A 107 12.48 -0.65 -15.86
CA GLY A 107 13.92 -0.47 -15.67
C GLY A 107 14.34 0.95 -15.25
N ASP A 108 13.40 1.82 -14.91
CA ASP A 108 13.71 3.12 -14.29
C ASP A 108 14.38 2.91 -12.92
N ALA A 109 15.64 3.31 -12.80
CA ALA A 109 16.47 2.96 -11.64
C ALA A 109 15.92 3.52 -10.32
N GLU A 110 15.40 4.74 -10.31
CA GLU A 110 14.85 5.37 -9.10
C GLU A 110 13.54 4.73 -8.68
N ALA A 111 12.64 4.50 -9.64
CA ALA A 111 11.39 3.79 -9.37
C ALA A 111 11.67 2.37 -8.88
N ASP A 112 12.63 1.68 -9.49
CA ASP A 112 12.98 0.32 -9.14
C ASP A 112 13.58 0.21 -7.73
N GLN A 113 14.50 1.11 -7.37
CA GLN A 113 15.06 1.19 -6.03
C GLN A 113 13.97 1.46 -5.00
N ARG A 114 13.09 2.43 -5.27
CA ARG A 114 11.99 2.79 -4.36
C ARG A 114 10.96 1.67 -4.23
N ALA A 115 10.62 0.96 -5.31
CA ALA A 115 9.76 -0.22 -5.26
C ALA A 115 10.39 -1.34 -4.39
N ALA A 116 11.69 -1.58 -4.54
CA ALA A 116 12.41 -2.55 -3.71
C ALA A 116 12.38 -2.17 -2.21
N LEU A 117 12.50 -0.88 -1.87
CA LEU A 117 12.35 -0.40 -0.50
C LEU A 117 10.94 -0.67 0.07
N PHE A 118 9.88 -0.40 -0.71
CA PHE A 118 8.52 -0.69 -0.27
C PHE A 118 8.28 -2.19 -0.12
N ILE A 119 8.75 -3.02 -1.06
CA ILE A 119 8.64 -4.48 -0.95
C ILE A 119 9.33 -4.99 0.32
N ARG A 120 10.51 -4.46 0.66
CA ARG A 120 11.22 -4.79 1.91
C ARG A 120 10.43 -4.41 3.16
N GLY A 121 9.82 -3.22 3.20
CA GLY A 121 9.07 -2.76 4.36
C GLY A 121 7.66 -3.32 4.50
N GLN A 122 7.09 -3.85 3.40
CA GLN A 122 5.68 -4.20 3.33
C GLN A 122 5.46 -5.69 2.99
N ALA A 123 5.91 -6.15 1.83
CA ALA A 123 5.67 -7.52 1.38
C ALA A 123 6.42 -8.56 2.23
N SER A 124 7.60 -8.22 2.74
CA SER A 124 8.41 -9.12 3.56
C SER A 124 7.70 -9.62 4.82
N ALA A 125 6.66 -8.93 5.31
CA ALA A 125 5.84 -9.39 6.42
C ALA A 125 5.26 -10.79 6.17
N PHE A 126 5.05 -11.17 4.91
CA PHE A 126 4.46 -12.45 4.52
C PHE A 126 5.47 -13.57 4.24
N ASN A 127 6.79 -13.28 4.25
CA ASN A 127 7.81 -14.25 3.84
C ASN A 127 7.99 -15.43 4.81
N GLY A 128 7.33 -15.40 5.97
CA GLY A 128 7.26 -16.52 6.90
C GLY A 128 6.22 -17.59 6.54
N VAL A 129 5.36 -17.31 5.56
CA VAL A 129 4.24 -18.21 5.20
C VAL A 129 4.04 -18.37 3.71
N ALA A 130 4.47 -17.39 2.91
CA ALA A 130 4.19 -17.33 1.48
C ALA A 130 5.45 -17.11 0.63
N ALA A 131 5.50 -17.79 -0.52
CA ALA A 131 6.41 -17.49 -1.61
C ALA A 131 5.94 -16.21 -2.31
N ILE A 132 6.72 -15.14 -2.23
CA ILE A 132 6.28 -13.79 -2.65
C ILE A 132 6.62 -13.52 -4.11
N TRP A 133 5.63 -13.06 -4.85
CA TRP A 133 5.74 -12.56 -6.22
C TRP A 133 5.31 -11.09 -6.24
N ALA A 134 6.20 -10.21 -6.69
CA ALA A 134 5.94 -8.79 -6.84
C ALA A 134 6.41 -8.31 -8.24
N PRO A 135 5.50 -7.92 -9.15
CA PRO A 135 5.85 -7.58 -10.51
C PRO A 135 6.48 -6.19 -10.61
N ARG A 136 7.34 -5.98 -11.61
CA ARG A 136 7.65 -4.66 -12.14
C ARG A 136 6.57 -4.28 -13.13
N TYR A 137 5.83 -3.21 -12.88
CA TYR A 137 4.80 -2.74 -13.80
C TYR A 137 4.96 -1.25 -14.09
N ARG A 138 4.40 -0.78 -15.21
CA ARG A 138 4.43 0.64 -15.62
C ARG A 138 3.49 1.47 -14.75
N GLN A 139 3.88 1.66 -13.49
CA GLN A 139 3.13 2.40 -12.49
C GLN A 139 2.73 3.78 -12.98
N ALA A 140 1.49 4.20 -12.72
CA ALA A 140 1.15 5.59 -12.90
C ALA A 140 1.94 6.43 -11.88
N THR A 141 2.46 7.58 -12.32
CA THR A 141 3.18 8.51 -11.44
C THR A 141 2.32 8.98 -10.27
N PHE A 142 2.94 9.37 -9.17
CA PHE A 142 2.24 9.89 -8.00
C PHE A 142 1.30 11.06 -8.35
N GLY A 143 1.69 11.89 -9.32
CA GLY A 143 0.86 12.97 -9.85
C GLY A 143 -0.51 12.52 -10.37
N ALA A 144 -0.67 11.27 -10.82
CA ALA A 144 -1.94 10.74 -11.28
C ALA A 144 -3.01 10.68 -10.17
N PHE A 145 -2.61 10.66 -8.89
CA PHE A 145 -3.53 10.67 -7.75
C PHE A 145 -3.91 12.08 -7.28
N LEU A 146 -3.36 13.12 -7.92
CA LEU A 146 -3.53 14.51 -7.52
C LEU A 146 -4.37 15.31 -8.53
N THR A 147 -4.97 14.65 -9.52
CA THR A 147 -5.72 15.27 -10.62
C THR A 147 -6.89 14.38 -11.06
N ASP A 148 -7.89 14.99 -11.68
CA ASP A 148 -9.05 14.37 -12.33
C ASP A 148 -8.90 14.27 -13.86
N ALA A 149 -7.74 14.65 -14.41
CA ALA A 149 -7.48 14.58 -15.85
C ALA A 149 -7.63 13.14 -16.37
N GLY A 150 -8.26 12.97 -17.54
CA GLY A 150 -8.44 11.64 -18.16
C GLY A 150 -7.13 10.86 -18.35
N ALA A 151 -6.02 11.57 -18.56
CA ALA A 151 -4.67 10.99 -18.65
C ALA A 151 -4.26 10.21 -17.39
N ALA A 152 -4.70 10.62 -16.19
CA ALA A 152 -4.44 9.89 -14.96
C ALA A 152 -5.16 8.53 -14.96
N GLY A 153 -6.41 8.49 -15.41
CA GLY A 153 -7.16 7.24 -15.59
C GLY A 153 -6.50 6.32 -16.60
N GLN A 154 -6.10 6.84 -17.77
CA GLN A 154 -5.38 6.08 -18.79
C GLN A 154 -4.05 5.50 -18.28
N ALA A 155 -3.32 6.25 -17.46
CA ALA A 155 -2.10 5.79 -16.83
C ALA A 155 -2.35 4.64 -15.85
N LEU A 156 -3.39 4.74 -15.01
CA LEU A 156 -3.79 3.69 -14.09
C LEU A 156 -4.28 2.43 -14.83
N ASP A 157 -4.97 2.59 -15.95
CA ASP A 157 -5.41 1.48 -16.80
C ASP A 157 -4.23 0.74 -17.44
N LEU A 158 -3.23 1.48 -17.94
CA LEU A 158 -2.00 0.91 -18.46
C LEU A 158 -1.25 0.11 -17.39
N ALA A 159 -1.09 0.71 -16.20
CA ALA A 159 -0.46 0.06 -15.05
C ALA A 159 -1.20 -1.22 -14.63
N TYR A 160 -2.53 -1.18 -14.60
CA TYR A 160 -3.36 -2.36 -14.28
C TYR A 160 -3.21 -3.48 -15.32
N GLY A 161 -3.10 -3.13 -16.61
CA GLY A 161 -2.87 -4.11 -17.67
C GLY A 161 -1.63 -4.97 -17.42
N ASP A 162 -0.55 -4.36 -16.95
CA ASP A 162 0.69 -5.04 -16.57
C ASP A 162 0.51 -5.91 -15.31
N VAL A 163 -0.17 -5.39 -14.28
CA VAL A 163 -0.50 -6.15 -13.05
C VAL A 163 -1.32 -7.39 -13.39
N ARG A 164 -2.30 -7.27 -14.29
CA ARG A 164 -3.14 -8.38 -14.73
C ARG A 164 -2.31 -9.45 -15.45
N ALA A 165 -1.44 -9.05 -16.37
CA ALA A 165 -0.54 -9.97 -17.07
C ALA A 165 0.43 -10.69 -16.11
N ALA A 166 0.94 -9.96 -15.11
CA ALA A 166 1.76 -10.55 -14.05
C ALA A 166 0.97 -11.56 -13.21
N PHE A 167 -0.28 -11.23 -12.86
CA PHE A 167 -1.14 -12.13 -12.08
C PHE A 167 -1.42 -13.44 -12.82
N ASP A 168 -1.62 -13.37 -14.14
CA ASP A 168 -1.78 -14.57 -14.97
C ASP A 168 -0.55 -15.47 -14.94
N ALA A 169 0.63 -14.89 -15.08
CA ALA A 169 1.88 -15.63 -14.96
C ALA A 169 2.09 -16.20 -13.53
N PHE A 170 1.74 -15.44 -12.50
CA PHE A 170 1.77 -15.89 -11.11
C PHE A 170 0.89 -17.12 -10.90
N LEU A 171 -0.38 -17.08 -11.34
CA LEU A 171 -1.31 -18.19 -11.20
C LEU A 171 -0.85 -19.43 -11.95
N ALA A 172 -0.35 -19.26 -13.17
CA ALA A 172 0.18 -20.36 -13.98
C ALA A 172 1.41 -21.03 -13.33
N ALA A 173 2.17 -20.30 -12.52
CA ALA A 173 3.32 -20.82 -11.79
C ALA A 173 2.96 -21.52 -10.46
N GLN A 174 1.68 -21.53 -10.04
CA GLN A 174 1.25 -22.18 -8.80
C GLN A 174 0.58 -23.54 -9.07
N PRO A 175 0.87 -24.58 -8.26
CA PRO A 175 0.02 -25.77 -8.18
C PRO A 175 -1.45 -25.38 -7.94
N GLY A 176 -2.38 -26.15 -8.48
CA GLY A 176 -3.82 -25.83 -8.47
C GLY A 176 -4.44 -25.76 -7.06
N ASP A 177 -3.85 -26.45 -6.11
CA ASP A 177 -4.25 -26.54 -4.70
C ASP A 177 -3.48 -25.59 -3.78
N ARG A 178 -2.42 -24.93 -4.27
CA ARG A 178 -1.60 -24.05 -3.44
C ARG A 178 -2.44 -22.86 -2.94
N PRO A 179 -2.50 -22.61 -1.61
CA PRO A 179 -3.18 -21.45 -1.04
C PRO A 179 -2.56 -20.13 -1.52
N ILE A 180 -3.40 -19.14 -1.79
CA ILE A 180 -2.99 -17.83 -2.31
C ILE A 180 -3.34 -16.75 -1.30
N ILE A 181 -2.36 -15.90 -0.98
CA ILE A 181 -2.58 -14.62 -0.33
C ILE A 181 -2.49 -13.55 -1.41
N LEU A 182 -3.37 -12.55 -1.35
CA LEU A 182 -3.31 -11.37 -2.21
C LEU A 182 -3.05 -10.15 -1.34
N ALA A 183 -2.10 -9.30 -1.72
CA ALA A 183 -1.84 -8.08 -0.97
C ALA A 183 -1.48 -6.92 -1.90
N GLY A 184 -1.89 -5.73 -1.52
CA GLY A 184 -1.54 -4.51 -2.23
C GLY A 184 -1.39 -3.35 -1.27
N HIS A 185 -0.66 -2.33 -1.69
CA HIS A 185 -0.58 -1.05 -0.98
C HIS A 185 -0.86 0.12 -1.91
N SER A 186 -1.64 1.11 -1.48
CA SER A 186 -1.88 2.35 -2.25
C SER A 186 -2.38 2.07 -3.69
N GLN A 187 -1.64 2.50 -4.72
CA GLN A 187 -1.92 2.15 -6.12
C GLN A 187 -2.07 0.64 -6.32
N GLY A 188 -1.24 -0.17 -5.66
CA GLY A 188 -1.34 -1.61 -5.71
C GLY A 188 -2.59 -2.16 -5.04
N ALA A 189 -3.12 -1.51 -3.99
CA ALA A 189 -4.39 -1.86 -3.39
C ALA A 189 -5.58 -1.48 -4.30
N LEU A 190 -5.52 -0.32 -4.98
CA LEU A 190 -6.48 0.04 -6.03
C LEU A 190 -6.51 -1.02 -7.15
N HIS A 191 -5.33 -1.43 -7.64
CA HIS A 191 -5.23 -2.50 -8.63
C HIS A 191 -5.70 -3.85 -8.10
N LEU A 192 -5.43 -4.16 -6.82
CA LEU A 192 -5.90 -5.38 -6.19
C LEU A 192 -7.44 -5.43 -6.13
N MET A 193 -8.11 -4.34 -5.80
CA MET A 193 -9.58 -4.29 -5.80
C MET A 193 -10.15 -4.61 -7.18
N ARG A 194 -9.56 -4.04 -8.24
CA ARG A 194 -9.97 -4.32 -9.63
C ARG A 194 -9.68 -5.77 -10.02
N LEU A 195 -8.51 -6.30 -9.64
CA LEU A 195 -8.13 -7.69 -9.86
C LEU A 195 -9.08 -8.65 -9.15
N LEU A 196 -9.45 -8.37 -7.90
CA LEU A 196 -10.43 -9.16 -7.14
C LEU A 196 -11.77 -9.21 -7.88
N LYS A 197 -12.29 -8.06 -8.30
CA LYS A 197 -13.54 -7.98 -9.07
C LYS A 197 -13.48 -8.74 -10.40
N GLU A 198 -12.43 -8.54 -11.17
CA GLU A 198 -12.38 -9.02 -12.57
C GLU A 198 -11.85 -10.45 -12.70
N ARG A 199 -11.00 -10.90 -11.77
CA ARG A 199 -10.26 -12.16 -11.89
C ARG A 199 -10.53 -13.17 -10.78
N VAL A 200 -11.07 -12.74 -9.64
CA VAL A 200 -11.36 -13.61 -8.51
C VAL A 200 -12.86 -13.82 -8.35
N ALA A 201 -13.64 -12.75 -8.23
CA ALA A 201 -15.07 -12.80 -7.96
C ALA A 201 -15.82 -13.72 -8.95
N GLY A 202 -16.64 -14.63 -8.42
CA GLY A 202 -17.42 -15.58 -9.21
C GLY A 202 -16.60 -16.71 -9.86
N THR A 203 -15.30 -16.82 -9.60
CA THR A 203 -14.43 -17.87 -10.17
C THR A 203 -14.04 -18.92 -9.11
N PRO A 204 -13.56 -20.12 -9.52
CA PRO A 204 -13.01 -21.10 -8.59
C PRO A 204 -11.81 -20.58 -7.77
N LEU A 205 -11.12 -19.55 -8.27
CA LEU A 205 -9.95 -18.96 -7.61
C LEU A 205 -10.28 -18.40 -6.22
N THR A 206 -11.50 -17.90 -6.00
CA THR A 206 -11.96 -17.43 -4.68
C THR A 206 -11.72 -18.46 -3.59
N ARG A 207 -11.90 -19.76 -3.90
CA ARG A 207 -11.72 -20.86 -2.94
C ARG A 207 -10.28 -21.12 -2.56
N ARG A 208 -9.31 -20.53 -3.28
CA ARG A 208 -7.87 -20.63 -3.00
C ARG A 208 -7.35 -19.44 -2.21
N VAL A 209 -8.14 -18.37 -2.09
CA VAL A 209 -7.70 -17.13 -1.43
C VAL A 209 -7.82 -17.28 0.08
N VAL A 210 -6.68 -17.25 0.76
CA VAL A 210 -6.58 -17.26 2.23
C VAL A 210 -7.04 -15.93 2.81
N ALA A 211 -6.55 -14.83 2.25
CA ALA A 211 -6.92 -13.48 2.62
C ALA A 211 -6.48 -12.47 1.55
N ALA A 212 -7.20 -11.36 1.47
CA ALA A 212 -6.85 -10.21 0.63
C ALA A 212 -6.55 -8.98 1.50
N TYR A 213 -5.29 -8.53 1.53
CA TYR A 213 -4.84 -7.33 2.26
C TYR A 213 -4.86 -6.12 1.31
N VAL A 214 -5.95 -5.37 1.31
CA VAL A 214 -6.19 -4.20 0.46
C VAL A 214 -5.86 -2.94 1.27
N VAL A 215 -4.57 -2.67 1.48
CA VAL A 215 -4.09 -1.71 2.49
C VAL A 215 -3.73 -0.37 1.86
N GLY A 216 -3.94 0.74 2.58
CA GLY A 216 -3.59 2.06 2.06
C GLY A 216 -4.47 2.52 0.90
N TRP A 217 -5.66 1.93 0.72
CA TRP A 217 -6.65 2.46 -0.21
C TRP A 217 -8.05 2.33 0.40
N PRO A 218 -8.90 3.38 0.38
CA PRO A 218 -10.22 3.29 0.96
C PRO A 218 -11.07 2.23 0.24
N VAL A 219 -11.73 1.36 1.02
CA VAL A 219 -12.67 0.35 0.52
C VAL A 219 -14.05 0.64 1.09
N SER A 220 -14.99 1.05 0.24
CA SER A 220 -16.37 1.23 0.67
C SER A 220 -17.03 -0.11 1.00
N LEU A 221 -17.65 -0.21 2.18
CA LEU A 221 -18.40 -1.42 2.58
C LEU A 221 -19.62 -1.67 1.69
N THR A 222 -20.20 -0.61 1.10
CA THR A 222 -21.44 -0.70 0.31
C THR A 222 -21.21 -0.52 -1.18
N ALA A 223 -20.25 0.31 -1.58
CA ALA A 223 -20.01 0.65 -2.98
C ALA A 223 -18.89 -0.18 -3.62
N ASP A 224 -17.97 -0.78 -2.85
CA ASP A 224 -16.82 -1.52 -3.38
C ASP A 224 -16.81 -2.99 -2.97
N LEU A 225 -16.85 -3.27 -1.66
CA LEU A 225 -16.72 -4.61 -1.08
C LEU A 225 -17.63 -5.67 -1.73
N PRO A 226 -18.92 -5.40 -2.04
CA PRO A 226 -19.79 -6.40 -2.64
C PRO A 226 -19.32 -6.92 -4.00
N ALA A 227 -18.51 -6.15 -4.73
CA ALA A 227 -17.98 -6.55 -6.04
C ALA A 227 -16.66 -7.33 -5.97
N LEU A 228 -16.02 -7.42 -4.80
CA LEU A 228 -14.69 -8.03 -4.67
C LEU A 228 -14.72 -9.57 -4.62
N GLY A 229 -15.90 -10.18 -4.44
CA GLY A 229 -16.06 -11.63 -4.39
C GLY A 229 -15.57 -12.29 -3.10
N LEU A 230 -15.15 -11.50 -2.11
CA LEU A 230 -14.75 -11.92 -0.77
C LEU A 230 -15.40 -10.97 0.25
N PRO A 231 -15.96 -11.48 1.38
CA PRO A 231 -16.49 -10.63 2.44
C PRO A 231 -15.36 -9.90 3.19
N ALA A 232 -15.70 -8.88 3.96
CA ALA A 232 -14.78 -8.35 4.96
C ALA A 232 -14.56 -9.37 6.07
N CYS A 233 -13.33 -9.48 6.58
CA CYS A 233 -13.06 -10.34 7.73
C CYS A 233 -13.82 -9.85 8.96
N THR A 234 -14.41 -10.79 9.71
CA THR A 234 -15.18 -10.57 10.94
C THR A 234 -14.43 -11.02 12.18
N ARG A 235 -13.51 -11.99 12.03
CA ARG A 235 -12.69 -12.53 13.13
C ARG A 235 -11.24 -12.74 12.72
N ALA A 236 -10.38 -12.85 13.73
CA ALA A 236 -8.94 -12.91 13.55
C ALA A 236 -8.48 -14.17 12.79
N ASP A 237 -9.14 -15.29 13.02
CA ASP A 237 -8.86 -16.61 12.44
C ASP A 237 -9.76 -16.95 11.23
N GLU A 238 -10.38 -15.95 10.60
CA GLU A 238 -11.16 -16.14 9.38
C GLU A 238 -10.27 -16.15 8.14
N ALA A 239 -10.52 -17.08 7.23
CA ALA A 239 -9.91 -17.10 5.91
C ALA A 239 -10.96 -16.81 4.82
N GLY A 240 -10.51 -16.51 3.60
CA GLY A 240 -11.40 -16.18 2.49
C GLY A 240 -12.05 -14.81 2.63
N CYS A 241 -11.34 -13.83 3.18
CA CYS A 241 -11.90 -12.50 3.47
C CYS A 241 -10.91 -11.35 3.18
N VAL A 242 -11.44 -10.13 3.16
CA VAL A 242 -10.73 -8.87 2.87
C VAL A 242 -10.40 -8.13 4.16
N LEU A 243 -9.17 -7.61 4.25
CA LEU A 243 -8.70 -6.69 5.27
C LEU A 243 -8.28 -5.37 4.61
N SER A 244 -8.48 -4.25 5.31
CA SER A 244 -8.04 -2.93 4.86
C SER A 244 -7.86 -1.99 6.04
N TRP A 245 -6.93 -1.05 5.95
CA TRP A 245 -6.78 0.04 6.91
C TRP A 245 -6.07 1.23 6.26
N LEU A 246 -6.24 2.39 6.90
CA LEU A 246 -5.66 3.68 6.53
C LEU A 246 -5.10 4.33 7.81
N SER A 247 -3.77 4.40 7.95
CA SER A 247 -3.14 4.79 9.21
C SER A 247 -2.98 6.31 9.36
N TYR A 248 -3.56 6.89 10.41
CA TYR A 248 -3.44 8.30 10.75
C TYR A 248 -3.07 8.49 12.23
N ALA A 249 -2.12 9.38 12.52
CA ALA A 249 -1.87 9.83 13.89
C ALA A 249 -2.84 10.93 14.30
N GLU A 250 -2.98 11.14 15.61
CA GLU A 250 -3.91 12.12 16.19
C GLU A 250 -3.21 13.48 16.41
N PRO A 251 -3.83 14.62 16.03
CA PRO A 251 -5.14 14.74 15.38
C PRO A 251 -5.10 14.33 13.90
N ALA A 252 -6.02 13.45 13.49
CA ALA A 252 -6.09 12.96 12.12
C ALA A 252 -6.88 13.91 11.22
N ASP A 253 -6.36 14.20 10.04
CA ASP A 253 -7.08 14.96 9.00
C ASP A 253 -7.10 14.20 7.66
N PRO A 254 -8.09 13.31 7.47
CA PRO A 254 -8.23 12.51 6.25
C PRO A 254 -9.03 13.23 5.14
N GLN A 255 -9.40 14.51 5.31
CA GLN A 255 -10.42 15.16 4.47
C GLN A 255 -10.05 15.19 2.99
N THR A 256 -8.81 15.51 2.64
CA THR A 256 -8.35 15.53 1.24
C THR A 256 -8.49 14.16 0.57
N VAL A 257 -8.13 13.09 1.27
CA VAL A 257 -8.24 11.71 0.75
C VAL A 257 -9.70 11.31 0.62
N LEU A 258 -10.53 11.60 1.63
CA LEU A 258 -11.96 11.27 1.61
C LEU A 258 -12.72 12.05 0.55
N ALA A 259 -12.40 13.32 0.32
CA ALA A 259 -13.02 14.13 -0.72
C ALA A 259 -12.75 13.57 -2.13
N ALA A 260 -11.51 13.19 -2.42
CA ALA A 260 -11.15 12.54 -3.69
C ALA A 260 -11.85 11.19 -3.86
N PHE A 261 -11.94 10.40 -2.79
CA PHE A 261 -12.66 9.12 -2.81
C PHE A 261 -14.17 9.28 -3.03
N ASP A 262 -14.79 10.24 -2.37
CA ASP A 262 -16.24 10.50 -2.41
C ASP A 262 -16.75 11.02 -3.75
N ALA A 263 -15.87 11.56 -4.59
CA ALA A 263 -16.20 11.97 -5.94
C ALA A 263 -16.40 10.76 -6.89
N GLY A 264 -15.95 9.56 -6.50
CA GLY A 264 -15.97 8.37 -7.34
C GLY A 264 -17.22 7.49 -7.21
N ILE A 265 -17.39 6.61 -8.19
CA ILE A 265 -18.32 5.48 -8.14
C ILE A 265 -17.55 4.23 -7.73
N GLY A 266 -18.15 3.45 -6.85
CA GLY A 266 -17.57 2.21 -6.36
C GLY A 266 -17.66 1.07 -7.36
N LEU A 267 -16.89 0.02 -7.12
CA LEU A 267 -16.79 -1.14 -8.01
C LEU A 267 -18.10 -1.91 -8.17
N ALA A 268 -19.03 -1.80 -7.23
CA ALA A 268 -20.39 -2.36 -7.29
C ALA A 268 -21.41 -1.41 -7.96
N GLY A 269 -20.98 -0.24 -8.46
CA GLY A 269 -21.82 0.73 -9.16
C GLY A 269 -22.51 1.77 -8.28
N GLY A 270 -22.41 1.67 -6.95
CA GLY A 270 -22.93 2.65 -6.01
C GLY A 270 -22.02 3.87 -5.82
N ALA A 271 -22.57 4.99 -5.35
CA ALA A 271 -21.77 6.16 -4.99
C ALA A 271 -20.90 5.88 -3.75
N ARG A 272 -19.64 6.33 -3.77
CA ARG A 272 -18.73 6.21 -2.60
C ARG A 272 -18.99 7.27 -1.53
N ARG A 273 -19.62 8.38 -1.91
CA ARG A 273 -19.91 9.52 -1.02
C ARG A 273 -20.55 9.07 0.30
N GLY A 274 -19.90 9.42 1.41
CA GLY A 274 -20.40 9.15 2.76
C GLY A 274 -20.42 7.68 3.20
N SER A 275 -20.06 6.71 2.34
CA SER A 275 -20.09 5.29 2.71
C SER A 275 -19.07 4.95 3.82
N ALA A 276 -19.43 4.12 4.78
CA ALA A 276 -18.46 3.57 5.73
C ALA A 276 -17.34 2.81 5.00
N LEU A 277 -16.11 2.97 5.48
CA LEU A 277 -14.92 2.31 4.95
C LEU A 277 -14.59 1.08 5.78
N LEU A 278 -14.07 0.04 5.12
CA LEU A 278 -13.51 -1.12 5.80
C LEU A 278 -12.28 -0.69 6.61
N CYS A 279 -12.31 -0.97 7.91
CA CYS A 279 -11.19 -0.81 8.82
C CYS A 279 -10.99 -2.08 9.64
N THR A 280 -9.89 -2.77 9.36
CA THR A 280 -9.36 -3.86 10.17
C THR A 280 -8.31 -3.29 11.11
N ASN A 281 -8.41 -3.56 12.40
CA ASN A 281 -7.35 -3.24 13.34
C ASN A 281 -6.23 -4.29 13.20
N PRO A 282 -5.04 -3.92 12.71
CA PRO A 282 -3.97 -4.87 12.45
C PRO A 282 -3.38 -5.46 13.72
N LEU A 283 -3.60 -4.86 14.90
CA LEU A 283 -3.15 -5.43 16.17
C LEU A 283 -4.02 -6.61 16.62
N THR A 284 -5.30 -6.62 16.25
CA THR A 284 -6.26 -7.67 16.63
C THR A 284 -6.59 -8.64 15.50
N GLY A 285 -6.41 -8.21 14.24
CA GLY A 285 -6.86 -8.95 13.05
C GLY A 285 -8.37 -8.94 12.85
N GLN A 286 -9.09 -8.03 13.52
CA GLN A 286 -10.56 -7.96 13.51
C GLN A 286 -11.03 -6.59 12.98
N PRO A 287 -12.25 -6.49 12.43
CA PRO A 287 -12.81 -5.20 12.03
C PRO A 287 -13.08 -4.34 13.26
N GLY A 288 -12.86 -3.03 13.14
CA GLY A 288 -13.15 -2.10 14.22
C GLY A 288 -12.22 -2.25 15.43
N GLY A 289 -12.74 -1.90 16.61
CA GLY A 289 -12.08 -2.12 17.89
C GLY A 289 -10.89 -1.19 18.20
N SER A 290 -10.33 -1.38 19.39
CA SER A 290 -9.18 -0.65 19.92
C SER A 290 -8.21 -1.64 20.55
N ALA A 291 -6.91 -1.42 20.39
CA ALA A 291 -5.85 -2.21 20.99
C ALA A 291 -4.72 -1.30 21.48
N PRO A 292 -4.21 -1.52 22.71
CA PRO A 292 -3.12 -0.73 23.25
C PRO A 292 -1.81 -1.03 22.52
N ALA A 293 -0.83 -0.14 22.67
CA ALA A 293 0.48 -0.30 22.04
C ALA A 293 1.17 -1.62 22.43
N ALA A 294 0.92 -2.13 23.65
CA ALA A 294 1.41 -3.43 24.10
C ALA A 294 0.96 -4.64 23.23
N ALA A 295 -0.12 -4.49 22.45
CA ALA A 295 -0.55 -5.51 21.48
C ALA A 295 0.26 -5.47 20.17
N ASN A 296 1.08 -4.45 19.97
CA ASN A 296 1.99 -4.33 18.84
C ASN A 296 3.20 -5.25 19.04
N ARG A 297 3.29 -6.28 18.19
CA ARG A 297 4.33 -7.30 18.23
C ARG A 297 5.64 -6.82 17.61
N GLY A 298 5.62 -5.72 16.86
CA GLY A 298 6.79 -5.21 16.16
C GLY A 298 6.43 -4.23 15.06
N THR A 299 6.77 -2.96 15.31
CA THR A 299 6.87 -1.89 14.32
C THR A 299 8.28 -1.82 13.76
N LEU A 300 8.43 -1.66 12.46
CA LEU A 300 9.72 -1.38 11.82
C LEU A 300 9.98 0.12 11.80
N PHE A 301 11.10 0.51 12.39
CA PHE A 301 11.66 1.86 12.31
C PHE A 301 12.87 1.82 11.36
N PRO A 302 12.71 2.30 10.12
CA PRO A 302 13.81 2.29 9.16
C PRO A 302 14.94 3.21 9.63
N ALA A 303 16.18 2.80 9.38
CA ALA A 303 17.35 3.65 9.55
C ALA A 303 17.38 4.74 8.46
N ASP A 304 18.23 5.75 8.63
CA ASP A 304 18.33 6.89 7.70
C ASP A 304 18.69 6.46 6.27
N ASP A 305 19.44 5.37 6.12
CA ASP A 305 19.81 4.79 4.82
C ASP A 305 18.66 4.02 4.14
N LEU A 306 17.56 3.77 4.86
CA LEU A 306 16.43 2.92 4.47
C LEU A 306 16.84 1.47 4.10
N MET A 307 18.09 1.09 4.33
CA MET A 307 18.65 -0.23 4.04
C MET A 307 18.51 -1.19 5.23
N THR A 308 18.35 -0.65 6.42
CA THR A 308 18.07 -1.43 7.63
C THR A 308 16.85 -0.88 8.38
N ALA A 309 16.31 -1.67 9.30
CA ALA A 309 15.25 -1.22 10.19
C ALA A 309 15.37 -1.91 11.54
N THR A 310 15.10 -1.16 12.61
CA THR A 310 14.99 -1.70 13.96
C THR A 310 13.54 -2.04 14.25
N MET A 311 13.28 -3.26 14.71
CA MET A 311 11.94 -3.67 15.13
C MET A 311 11.72 -3.35 16.61
N ARG A 312 10.61 -2.67 16.94
CA ARG A 312 10.22 -2.38 18.32
C ARG A 312 8.80 -2.84 18.58
N ALA A 313 8.62 -3.73 19.56
CA ALA A 313 7.30 -4.09 20.08
C ALA A 313 6.76 -2.99 21.00
N GLY A 314 5.46 -2.99 21.29
CA GLY A 314 4.89 -2.07 22.26
C GLY A 314 4.77 -0.61 21.79
N ALA A 315 5.07 -0.32 20.52
CA ALA A 315 5.31 1.05 20.06
C ALA A 315 4.04 1.81 19.67
N ILE A 316 3.16 1.18 18.87
CA ILE A 316 2.06 1.87 18.19
C ILE A 316 0.72 1.24 18.59
N PRO A 317 -0.20 1.96 19.26
CA PRO A 317 -1.58 1.50 19.46
C PRO A 317 -2.37 1.56 18.16
N ALA A 318 -3.57 0.98 18.14
CA ALA A 318 -4.44 1.06 16.96
C ALA A 318 -5.90 1.05 17.35
N ARG A 319 -6.69 1.96 16.76
CA ARG A 319 -8.15 2.03 16.94
C ARG A 319 -8.83 2.46 15.66
N CYS A 320 -9.76 1.66 15.17
CA CYS A 320 -10.63 2.09 14.07
C CYS A 320 -11.64 3.12 14.58
N ALA A 321 -11.78 4.26 13.89
CA ALA A 321 -12.63 5.36 14.30
C ALA A 321 -13.30 6.07 13.12
N GLY A 322 -14.34 6.85 13.44
CA GLY A 322 -15.06 7.67 12.48
C GLY A 322 -15.61 6.84 11.33
N ARG A 323 -15.26 7.22 10.10
CA ARG A 323 -15.72 6.57 8.86
C ARG A 323 -14.92 5.30 8.49
N GLY A 324 -14.07 4.79 9.38
CA GLY A 324 -13.19 3.64 9.10
C GLY A 324 -11.72 4.04 8.89
N ILE A 325 -11.25 5.02 9.66
CA ILE A 325 -9.84 5.43 9.70
C ILE A 325 -9.15 4.72 10.86
N LEU A 326 -7.93 4.22 10.65
CA LEU A 326 -7.13 3.60 11.70
C LEU A 326 -6.31 4.68 12.42
N LEU A 327 -6.70 4.99 13.65
CA LEU A 327 -5.97 5.92 14.51
C LEU A 327 -4.84 5.21 15.22
N ILE A 328 -3.64 5.77 15.14
CA ILE A 328 -2.41 5.18 15.68
C ILE A 328 -1.89 5.87 16.95
N GLY A 329 -2.72 6.72 17.57
CA GLY A 329 -2.32 7.53 18.73
C GLY A 329 -1.48 8.76 18.33
N PRO A 330 -0.61 9.26 19.22
CA PRO A 330 0.23 10.42 18.91
C PRO A 330 1.22 10.11 17.77
N PRO A 331 1.68 11.13 17.01
CA PRO A 331 2.61 10.95 15.89
C PRO A 331 3.89 10.22 16.33
N PRO A 332 4.19 9.01 15.82
CA PRO A 332 5.45 8.35 16.10
C PRO A 332 6.61 9.02 15.37
N GLU A 333 7.79 8.94 15.99
CA GLU A 333 9.08 9.37 15.41
C GLU A 333 9.50 8.39 14.31
N LEU A 334 9.03 8.65 13.08
CA LEU A 334 9.42 7.95 11.86
C LEU A 334 10.04 8.97 10.88
N PRO A 335 11.01 8.55 10.04
CA PRO A 335 11.68 9.45 9.11
C PRO A 335 10.72 10.03 8.05
N ALA A 336 11.24 10.97 7.26
CA ALA A 336 10.49 11.86 6.36
C ALA A 336 9.67 11.12 5.27
N TYR A 337 8.46 10.66 5.58
CA TYR A 337 7.43 10.19 4.63
C TYR A 337 5.99 10.35 5.16
N VAL A 338 5.80 11.16 6.20
CA VAL A 338 4.46 11.47 6.72
C VAL A 338 3.76 12.44 5.77
N LEU A 339 2.61 12.04 5.24
CA LEU A 339 1.82 12.86 4.34
C LEU A 339 0.99 13.90 5.13
N PRO A 340 0.53 14.98 4.48
CA PRO A 340 -0.32 15.98 5.13
C PRO A 340 -1.53 15.37 5.87
N GLY A 341 -1.90 15.99 6.99
CA GLY A 341 -3.01 15.54 7.83
C GLY A 341 -2.69 14.41 8.80
N ASN A 342 -1.42 14.28 9.21
CA ASN A 342 -0.91 13.18 10.05
C ASN A 342 -1.15 11.80 9.42
N ASN A 343 -0.99 11.73 8.10
CA ASN A 343 -1.25 10.53 7.33
C ASN A 343 0.04 9.68 7.21
N TYR A 344 0.03 8.50 7.85
CA TYR A 344 1.14 7.56 7.91
C TYR A 344 1.05 6.47 6.82
N HIS A 345 0.30 6.71 5.75
CA HIS A 345 0.06 5.82 4.61
C HIS A 345 1.29 5.04 4.12
N VAL A 346 2.45 5.67 3.97
CA VAL A 346 3.68 4.97 3.50
C VAL A 346 4.06 3.81 4.43
N PHE A 347 3.69 3.91 5.71
CA PHE A 347 4.05 2.98 6.76
C PHE A 347 2.94 1.98 7.14
N ASP A 348 1.83 1.91 6.41
CA ASP A 348 0.66 1.10 6.80
C ASP A 348 1.01 -0.36 7.14
N TYR A 349 1.95 -0.99 6.44
CA TYR A 349 2.43 -2.33 6.79
C TYR A 349 3.53 -2.29 7.86
N SER A 350 4.52 -1.41 7.73
CA SER A 350 5.69 -1.36 8.62
C SER A 350 5.34 -0.99 10.06
N LEU A 351 4.28 -0.20 10.28
CA LEU A 351 3.74 0.09 11.63
C LEU A 351 3.32 -1.17 12.38
N PHE A 352 2.93 -2.22 11.65
CA PHE A 352 2.33 -3.43 12.20
C PHE A 352 2.98 -4.71 11.65
N TRP A 353 4.23 -4.62 11.19
CA TRP A 353 4.88 -5.67 10.39
C TRP A 353 4.80 -7.06 11.03
N ALA A 354 5.13 -7.16 12.32
CA ALA A 354 5.09 -8.44 13.04
C ALA A 354 3.66 -8.92 13.31
N ASN A 355 2.70 -8.00 13.46
CA ASN A 355 1.28 -8.35 13.59
C ASN A 355 0.71 -8.87 12.26
N VAL A 356 1.03 -8.23 11.14
CA VAL A 356 0.63 -8.69 9.78
C VAL A 356 1.21 -10.08 9.51
N ARG A 357 2.50 -10.30 9.82
CA ARG A 357 3.13 -11.62 9.72
C ARG A 357 2.37 -12.70 10.50
N ALA A 358 2.01 -12.39 11.75
CA ALA A 358 1.28 -13.32 12.60
C ALA A 358 -0.18 -13.51 12.15
N ASP A 359 -0.82 -12.48 11.61
CA ASP A 359 -2.17 -12.53 11.04
C ASP A 359 -2.21 -13.47 9.82
N ALA A 360 -1.29 -13.29 8.87
CA ALA A 360 -1.19 -14.14 7.69
C ALA A 360 -0.96 -15.62 8.07
N ALA A 361 -0.09 -15.88 9.04
CA ALA A 361 0.14 -17.24 9.55
C ALA A 361 -1.11 -17.86 10.18
N ARG A 362 -1.83 -17.09 10.99
CA ARG A 362 -3.05 -17.56 11.65
C ARG A 362 -4.16 -17.87 10.64
N ARG A 363 -4.37 -17.00 9.65
CA ARG A 363 -5.37 -17.22 8.58
C ARG A 363 -5.01 -18.39 7.70
N LEU A 364 -3.74 -18.54 7.33
CA LEU A 364 -3.28 -19.71 6.57
C LEU A 364 -3.50 -21.01 7.35
N ALA A 365 -3.22 -21.00 8.65
CA ALA A 365 -3.46 -22.16 9.51
C ALA A 365 -4.95 -22.51 9.63
N ALA A 366 -5.84 -21.50 9.65
CA ALA A 366 -7.28 -21.71 9.65
C ALA A 366 -7.81 -22.20 8.29
N PHE A 367 -7.24 -21.72 7.20
CA PHE A 367 -7.60 -22.12 5.83
C PHE A 367 -7.24 -23.59 5.52
N ALA A 368 -6.21 -24.13 6.17
CA ALA A 368 -5.78 -25.51 5.99
C ALA A 368 -6.57 -26.55 6.80
N ARG A 369 -7.62 -26.13 7.52
CA ARG A 369 -8.45 -27.00 8.37
C ARG A 369 -9.66 -27.56 7.65
#